data_AF-R9KSA4-F1
#
_entry.id   AF-R9KSA4-F1
#
_cell.length_a   1.000
_cell.length_b   1.000
_cell.length_c   1.000
_cell.angle_alpha   90.00
_cell.angle_beta   90.00
_cell.angle_gamma   90.00
#
_symmetry.space_group_name_H-M   'P 1'
#
loop_
_entity.id
_entity.type
_entity.pdbx_description
1 polymer ?
#
loop_
_entity_poly.entity_id
_entity_poly.type
_entity_poly.pdbx_seq_one_letter_code
_entity_poly.pdbx_strand_id
1 'polypeptide(L)'
;MYTDKAQLLSYFRTISSTKLAYIQRKTKDYRTQASLINNCIKNVKGQRILGMLDQAKIERWNNSDILEAVLMITYAADIVMLESRNDVWPYEYMAFARRIGELWEPFCKEAFKYPVKDLDLNNPPNFEEVREEIIESIKKYISFLNVESTIKRDLMYYYQIPWKMVDSGRVKLGLDLHFSQAGFHYNCDFKSGFSSNEKGNTNRLLMVATIYHFISHKEKMILFVRQAEKQNNHYLQTLKNSNYWEVYCADEAYTKIFEFTGFDLRKWLDMNAFWEQDISDEFRNHLSKNDLLKYLTW
;
A
#
# COMPACT_ATOMS: atom_id res chain seq x y z
N MET A 1 13.07 5.94 23.90
CA MET A 1 14.02 6.34 22.84
C MET A 1 13.44 6.23 21.42
N TYR A 2 12.45 5.35 21.18
CA TYR A 2 11.90 5.10 19.84
C TYR A 2 10.66 5.93 19.47
N THR A 3 10.15 6.75 20.39
CA THR A 3 8.97 7.61 20.21
C THR A 3 9.29 9.10 20.32
N ASP A 4 10.52 9.49 20.66
CA ASP A 4 10.95 10.89 20.66
C ASP A 4 11.24 11.36 19.23
N LYS A 5 10.29 12.11 18.66
CA LYS A 5 10.36 12.61 17.30
C LYS A 5 11.59 13.49 17.05
N ALA A 6 11.91 14.40 17.96
CA ALA A 6 13.02 15.34 17.78
C ALA A 6 14.36 14.61 17.74
N GLN A 7 14.54 13.63 18.63
CA GLN A 7 15.74 12.78 18.63
C GLN A 7 15.85 11.94 17.35
N LEU A 8 14.75 11.36 16.88
CA LEU A 8 14.73 10.55 15.66
C LEU A 8 15.03 11.37 14.41
N LEU A 9 14.41 12.55 14.28
CA LEU A 9 14.70 13.49 13.18
C LEU A 9 16.18 13.89 13.19
N SER A 10 16.72 14.27 14.36
CA SER A 10 18.14 14.60 14.49
C SER A 10 19.03 13.42 14.09
N TYR A 11 18.71 12.21 14.55
CA TYR A 11 19.46 10.99 14.24
C TYR A 11 19.51 10.72 12.74
N PHE A 12 18.36 10.72 12.06
CA PHE A 12 18.31 10.46 10.63
C PHE A 12 18.98 11.57 9.82
N ARG A 13 18.84 12.84 10.22
CA ARG A 13 19.53 13.98 9.56
C ARG A 13 21.04 13.87 9.66
N THR A 14 21.59 13.57 10.84
CA THR A 14 23.04 13.37 11.01
C THR A 14 23.58 12.26 10.11
N ILE A 15 22.86 11.15 10.01
CA ILE A 15 23.22 10.03 9.13
C ILE A 15 23.16 10.47 7.67
N SER A 16 22.09 11.15 7.27
CA SER A 16 21.92 11.62 5.91
C SER A 16 23.04 12.58 5.49
N SER A 17 23.30 13.63 6.27
CA SER A 17 24.36 14.62 5.95
C SER A 17 25.73 13.96 5.81
N THR A 18 26.07 13.03 6.72
CA THR A 18 27.33 12.28 6.67
C THR A 18 27.41 11.42 5.41
N LYS A 19 26.34 10.70 5.09
CA LYS A 19 26.32 9.81 3.93
C LYS A 19 26.33 10.60 2.62
N LEU A 20 25.60 11.71 2.56
CA LEU A 20 25.48 12.55 1.38
C LEU A 20 26.83 13.14 0.99
N ALA A 21 27.59 13.65 1.96
CA ALA A 21 28.95 14.16 1.73
C ALA A 21 29.87 13.09 1.12
N TYR A 22 29.75 11.82 1.54
CA TYR A 22 30.48 10.71 0.94
C TYR A 22 30.00 10.40 -0.49
N ILE A 23 28.68 10.36 -0.72
CA ILE A 23 28.08 10.07 -2.03
C ILE A 23 28.48 11.12 -3.08
N GLN A 24 28.43 12.41 -2.73
CA GLN A 24 28.76 13.54 -3.61
C GLN A 24 30.24 13.60 -4.03
N ARG A 25 31.12 12.95 -3.24
CA ARG A 25 32.54 12.73 -3.62
C ARG A 25 32.70 11.58 -4.61
N LYS A 26 31.82 10.56 -4.54
CA LYS A 26 31.89 9.35 -5.36
C LYS A 26 31.26 9.52 -6.75
N THR A 27 30.20 10.30 -6.87
CA THR A 27 29.51 10.51 -8.15
C THR A 27 28.95 11.93 -8.24
N LYS A 28 28.92 12.49 -9.46
CA LYS A 28 28.27 13.76 -9.77
C LYS A 28 26.88 13.59 -10.40
N ASP A 29 26.46 12.35 -10.70
CA ASP A 29 25.14 12.07 -11.25
C ASP A 29 24.05 12.14 -10.17
N TYR A 30 23.19 13.16 -10.25
CA TYR A 30 22.14 13.43 -9.27
C TYR A 30 21.14 12.27 -9.11
N ARG A 31 20.86 11.50 -10.17
CA ARG A 31 19.93 10.35 -10.10
C ARG A 31 20.51 9.24 -9.24
N THR A 32 21.77 8.92 -9.45
CA THR A 32 22.51 7.95 -8.65
C THR A 32 22.64 8.42 -7.21
N GLN A 33 22.91 9.71 -6.97
CA GLN A 33 22.96 10.26 -5.61
C GLN A 33 21.62 10.07 -4.88
N ALA A 34 20.50 10.46 -5.51
CA ALA A 34 19.15 10.32 -4.96
C ALA A 34 18.81 8.86 -4.63
N SER A 35 19.14 7.91 -5.52
CA SER A 35 18.93 6.49 -5.28
C SER A 35 19.76 5.97 -4.09
N LEU A 36 21.05 6.33 -4.02
CA LEU A 36 21.95 5.88 -2.96
C LEU A 36 21.55 6.43 -1.59
N ILE A 37 21.16 7.71 -1.49
CA ILE A 37 20.77 8.29 -0.20
C ILE A 37 19.43 7.72 0.29
N ASN A 38 18.45 7.54 -0.60
CA ASN A 38 17.16 6.92 -0.27
C ASN A 38 17.35 5.48 0.23
N ASN A 39 18.17 4.69 -0.45
CA ASN A 39 18.48 3.32 -0.02
C ASN A 39 19.21 3.30 1.33
N CYS A 40 20.11 4.25 1.58
CA CYS A 40 20.78 4.37 2.86
C CYS A 40 19.77 4.62 4.00
N ILE A 41 18.90 5.62 3.85
CA ILE A 41 17.89 5.95 4.87
C ILE A 41 16.92 4.78 5.07
N LYS A 42 16.48 4.13 3.99
CA LYS A 42 15.61 2.93 4.06
C LYS A 42 16.26 1.80 4.85
N ASN A 43 17.54 1.53 4.63
CA ASN A 43 18.27 0.48 5.34
C ASN A 43 18.45 0.82 6.82
N VAL A 44 18.81 2.07 7.13
CA VAL A 44 18.96 2.54 8.52
C VAL A 44 17.62 2.49 9.25
N LYS A 45 16.51 2.89 8.60
CA LYS A 45 15.15 2.73 9.12
C LYS A 45 14.88 1.27 9.50
N GLY A 46 15.12 0.34 8.57
CA GLY A 46 14.91 -1.09 8.80
C GLY A 46 15.72 -1.63 9.96
N GLN A 47 17.01 -1.30 10.04
CA GLN A 47 17.88 -1.70 11.16
C GLN A 47 17.40 -1.14 12.49
N ARG A 48 16.93 0.11 12.51
CA ARG A 48 16.44 0.74 13.74
C ARG A 48 15.12 0.13 14.20
N ILE A 49 14.22 -0.21 13.28
CA ILE A 49 12.99 -0.95 13.59
C ILE A 49 13.33 -2.35 14.12
N LEU A 50 14.27 -3.08 13.50
CA LEU A 50 14.69 -4.40 13.98
C LEU A 50 15.24 -4.35 15.41
N GLY A 51 16.16 -3.42 15.69
CA GLY A 51 16.69 -3.26 17.05
C GLY A 51 15.63 -2.83 18.07
N MET A 52 14.64 -2.04 17.66
CA MET A 52 13.49 -1.69 18.49
C MET A 52 12.62 -2.93 18.77
N LEU A 53 12.35 -3.77 17.77
CA LEU A 53 11.56 -5.00 17.93
C LEU A 53 12.24 -6.01 18.85
N ASP A 54 13.58 -6.12 18.80
CA ASP A 54 14.33 -6.95 19.73
C ASP A 54 14.14 -6.48 21.18
N GLN A 55 14.19 -5.16 21.41
CA GLN A 55 13.92 -4.57 22.72
C GLN A 55 12.47 -4.77 23.16
N ALA A 56 11.51 -4.53 22.26
CA ALA A 56 10.09 -4.70 22.51
C ALA A 56 9.75 -6.15 22.90
N LYS A 57 10.45 -7.14 22.34
CA LYS A 57 10.31 -8.55 22.70
C LYS A 57 10.82 -8.84 24.12
N ILE A 58 11.94 -8.25 24.52
CA ILE A 58 12.51 -8.38 25.87
C ILE A 58 11.56 -7.76 26.90
N GLU A 59 11.06 -6.56 26.60
CA GLU A 59 10.17 -5.79 27.47
C GLU A 59 8.69 -6.18 27.35
N ARG A 60 8.35 -7.10 26.43
CA ARG A 60 6.99 -7.62 26.17
C ARG A 60 5.98 -6.52 25.86
N TRP A 61 6.33 -5.62 24.96
CA TRP A 61 5.41 -4.59 24.48
C TRP A 61 4.20 -5.21 23.78
N ASN A 62 3.05 -4.53 23.88
CA ASN A 62 1.87 -4.91 23.10
C ASN A 62 1.96 -4.32 21.67
N ASN A 63 1.07 -4.74 20.78
CA ASN A 63 1.06 -4.28 19.39
C ASN A 63 0.82 -2.76 19.25
N SER A 64 0.08 -2.13 20.16
CA SER A 64 -0.14 -0.68 20.13
C SER A 64 1.18 0.07 20.38
N ASP A 65 1.94 -0.33 21.40
CA ASP A 65 3.23 0.29 21.74
C ASP A 65 4.27 0.06 20.63
N ILE A 66 4.29 -1.16 20.06
CA ILE A 66 5.15 -1.48 18.92
C ILE A 66 4.79 -0.60 17.72
N LEU A 67 3.50 -0.51 17.38
CA LEU A 67 3.03 0.27 16.24
C LEU A 67 3.36 1.76 16.40
N GLU A 68 3.14 2.33 17.59
CA GLU A 68 3.48 3.73 17.86
C GLU A 68 4.96 4.03 17.61
N ALA A 69 5.86 3.14 18.06
CA ALA A 69 7.29 3.27 17.81
C ALA A 69 7.66 3.08 16.33
N VAL A 70 7.05 2.10 15.63
CA VAL A 70 7.27 1.88 14.20
C VAL A 70 6.82 3.08 13.38
N LEU A 71 5.65 3.65 13.68
CA LEU A 71 5.12 4.84 13.00
C LEU A 71 6.04 6.05 13.23
N MET A 72 6.52 6.26 14.46
CA MET A 72 7.41 7.40 14.75
C MET A 72 8.77 7.27 14.03
N ILE A 73 9.39 6.08 14.07
CA ILE A 73 10.64 5.81 13.34
C ILE A 73 10.42 5.99 11.84
N THR A 74 9.32 5.48 11.31
CA THR A 74 8.99 5.57 9.87
C THR A 74 8.74 7.00 9.44
N TYR A 75 7.93 7.76 10.19
CA TYR A 75 7.67 9.16 9.95
C TYR A 75 8.95 10.00 9.89
N ALA A 76 9.81 9.88 10.93
CA ALA A 76 11.06 10.62 10.99
C ALA A 76 12.01 10.25 9.83
N ALA A 77 12.09 8.97 9.48
CA ALA A 77 12.88 8.52 8.34
C ALA A 77 12.34 9.05 7.01
N ASP A 78 11.02 9.06 6.83
CA ASP A 78 10.37 9.51 5.60
C ASP A 78 10.53 11.02 5.39
N ILE A 79 10.42 11.84 6.47
CA ILE A 79 10.76 13.27 6.46
C ILE A 79 12.17 13.49 5.91
N VAL A 80 13.16 12.84 6.53
CA VAL A 80 14.56 13.04 6.15
C VAL A 80 14.84 12.49 4.75
N MET A 81 14.14 11.44 4.34
CA MET A 81 14.26 10.89 2.99
C MET A 81 13.77 11.87 1.92
N LEU A 82 12.67 12.60 2.19
CA LEU A 82 12.20 13.66 1.31
C LEU A 82 13.20 14.82 1.23
N GLU A 83 13.68 15.30 2.38
CA GLU A 83 14.69 16.37 2.45
C GLU A 83 15.94 16.00 1.64
N SER A 84 16.53 14.86 1.97
CA SER A 84 17.83 14.44 1.43
C SER A 84 17.78 14.13 -0.06
N ARG A 85 16.64 13.64 -0.57
CA ARG A 85 16.42 13.50 -2.01
C ARG A 85 16.38 14.88 -2.64
N ASN A 86 15.59 15.81 -2.09
CA ASN A 86 15.43 17.14 -2.62
C ASN A 86 16.76 17.91 -2.73
N ASP A 87 17.66 17.74 -1.75
CA ASP A 87 18.98 18.39 -1.72
C ASP A 87 19.86 18.06 -2.93
N VAL A 88 19.74 16.84 -3.47
CA VAL A 88 20.53 16.38 -4.63
C VAL A 88 19.77 16.45 -5.93
N TRP A 89 18.46 16.25 -5.87
CA TRP A 89 17.57 16.32 -7.01
C TRP A 89 16.27 16.95 -6.52
N PRO A 90 16.05 18.24 -6.78
CA PRO A 90 14.85 18.92 -6.32
C PRO A 90 13.58 18.29 -6.91
N TYR A 91 12.50 18.28 -6.13
CA TYR A 91 11.24 17.73 -6.60
C TYR A 91 10.50 18.69 -7.54
N GLU A 92 10.15 18.20 -8.73
CA GLU A 92 9.02 18.70 -9.50
C GLU A 92 7.69 18.09 -9.03
N TYR A 93 6.58 18.74 -9.38
CA TYR A 93 5.21 18.34 -9.02
C TYR A 93 4.95 16.83 -9.18
N MET A 94 5.21 16.27 -10.37
CA MET A 94 4.91 14.86 -10.64
C MET A 94 5.74 13.90 -9.78
N ALA A 95 7.02 14.22 -9.56
CA ALA A 95 7.90 13.42 -8.74
C ALA A 95 7.48 13.48 -7.27
N PHE A 96 7.10 14.66 -6.78
CA PHE A 96 6.66 14.84 -5.40
C PHE A 96 5.33 14.13 -5.12
N ALA A 97 4.32 14.36 -5.95
CA ALA A 97 3.00 13.76 -5.76
C ALA A 97 3.05 12.22 -5.78
N ARG A 98 3.85 11.64 -6.70
CA ARG A 98 4.11 10.20 -6.72
C ARG A 98 4.81 9.75 -5.44
N ARG A 99 5.85 10.47 -5.02
CA ARG A 99 6.63 10.11 -3.84
C ARG A 99 5.79 10.08 -2.58
N ILE A 100 4.89 11.04 -2.41
CA ILE A 100 3.97 11.03 -1.27
C ILE A 100 3.08 9.79 -1.28
N GLY A 101 2.57 9.39 -2.46
CA GLY A 101 1.81 8.15 -2.59
C GLY A 101 2.61 6.90 -2.19
N GLU A 102 3.86 6.81 -2.63
CA GLU A 102 4.78 5.70 -2.31
C GLU A 102 5.12 5.61 -0.81
N LEU A 103 4.98 6.70 -0.06
CA LEU A 103 5.21 6.72 1.39
C LEU A 103 3.93 6.43 2.19
N TRP A 104 2.80 6.94 1.72
CA TRP A 104 1.51 6.78 2.39
C TRP A 104 1.03 5.33 2.49
N GLU A 105 1.10 4.56 1.40
CA GLU A 105 0.69 3.15 1.39
C GLU A 105 1.44 2.32 2.46
N PRO A 106 2.78 2.21 2.43
CA PRO A 106 3.49 1.37 3.39
C PRO A 106 3.30 1.87 4.83
N PHE A 107 3.13 3.18 5.03
CA PHE A 107 2.84 3.75 6.34
C PHE A 107 1.50 3.24 6.90
N CYS A 108 0.44 3.26 6.10
CA CYS A 108 -0.87 2.72 6.49
C CYS A 108 -0.82 1.22 6.78
N LYS A 109 -0.02 0.47 6.01
CA LYS A 109 0.13 -0.98 6.16
C LYS A 109 0.80 -1.39 7.47
N GLU A 110 1.54 -0.51 8.14
CA GLU A 110 2.11 -0.83 9.46
C GLU A 110 1.00 -1.17 10.48
N ALA A 111 -0.16 -0.52 10.41
CA ALA A 111 -1.30 -0.82 11.29
C ALA A 111 -1.84 -2.26 11.12
N PHE A 112 -1.69 -2.85 9.93
CA PHE A 112 -2.08 -4.24 9.68
C PHE A 112 -0.99 -5.25 10.04
N LYS A 113 0.28 -4.82 10.13
CA LYS A 113 1.38 -5.68 10.60
C LYS A 113 1.42 -5.79 12.12
N TYR A 114 0.98 -4.75 12.82
CA TYR A 114 0.92 -4.68 14.28
C TYR A 114 -0.50 -4.33 14.73
N PRO A 115 -1.51 -5.15 14.39
CA PRO A 115 -2.89 -4.83 14.67
C PRO A 115 -3.19 -5.01 16.16
N VAL A 116 -4.06 -4.15 16.70
CA VAL A 116 -4.60 -4.26 18.07
C VAL A 116 -5.74 -5.28 18.11
N LYS A 117 -6.51 -5.39 17.03
CA LYS A 117 -7.53 -6.42 16.84
C LYS A 117 -6.95 -7.65 16.15
N ASP A 118 -7.57 -8.80 16.40
CA ASP A 118 -7.22 -10.04 15.72
C ASP A 118 -7.51 -9.92 14.22
N LEU A 119 -6.48 -10.08 13.40
CA LEU A 119 -6.54 -10.28 11.97
C LEU A 119 -5.32 -11.11 11.54
N ASP A 120 -5.49 -11.88 10.48
CA ASP A 120 -4.43 -12.74 9.95
C ASP A 120 -4.02 -12.27 8.57
N LEU A 121 -2.77 -11.84 8.41
CA LEU A 121 -2.21 -11.55 7.10
C LEU A 121 -2.05 -12.85 6.31
N ASN A 122 -2.44 -12.84 5.04
CA ASN A 122 -2.33 -13.99 4.15
C ASN A 122 -1.79 -13.61 2.79
N ASN A 123 -1.39 -14.63 2.04
CA ASN A 123 -0.92 -14.45 0.67
C ASN A 123 -2.10 -14.57 -0.30
N PRO A 124 -2.12 -13.79 -1.39
CA PRO A 124 -3.11 -13.97 -2.44
C PRO A 124 -2.96 -15.35 -3.10
N PRO A 125 -4.06 -15.95 -3.58
CA PRO A 125 -4.00 -17.20 -4.33
C PRO A 125 -3.34 -17.00 -5.70
N ASN A 126 -2.78 -18.08 -6.26
CA ASN A 126 -2.32 -18.06 -7.64
C ASN A 126 -3.51 -18.09 -8.60
N PHE A 127 -3.44 -17.35 -9.71
CA PHE A 127 -4.53 -17.35 -10.69
C PHE A 127 -4.72 -18.72 -11.36
N GLU A 128 -3.64 -19.46 -11.62
CA GLU A 128 -3.75 -20.82 -12.19
C GLU A 128 -4.46 -21.78 -11.23
N GLU A 129 -4.13 -21.71 -9.93
CA GLU A 129 -4.77 -22.52 -8.89
C GLU A 129 -6.27 -22.21 -8.83
N VAL A 130 -6.64 -20.93 -8.79
CA VAL A 130 -8.05 -20.50 -8.83
C VAL A 130 -8.75 -20.98 -10.10
N ARG A 131 -8.09 -20.89 -11.26
CA ARG A 131 -8.65 -21.35 -12.54
C ARG A 131 -8.95 -22.85 -12.47
N GLU A 132 -8.00 -23.64 -11.98
CA GLU A 132 -8.15 -25.08 -11.84
C GLU A 132 -9.30 -25.44 -10.89
N GLU A 133 -9.41 -24.75 -9.76
CA GLU A 133 -10.51 -24.95 -8.81
C GLU A 133 -11.89 -24.67 -9.42
N ILE A 134 -12.03 -23.59 -10.19
CA ILE A 134 -13.28 -23.25 -10.89
C ILE A 134 -13.60 -24.34 -11.93
N ILE A 135 -12.61 -24.78 -12.71
CA ILE A 135 -12.77 -25.83 -13.73
C ILE A 135 -13.20 -27.15 -13.07
N GLU A 136 -12.55 -27.56 -11.98
CA GLU A 136 -12.89 -28.80 -11.26
C GLU A 136 -14.27 -28.73 -10.61
N SER A 137 -14.66 -27.57 -10.05
CA SER A 137 -15.98 -27.36 -9.49
C SER A 137 -17.08 -27.54 -10.54
N ILE A 138 -16.87 -27.01 -11.75
CA ILE A 138 -17.83 -27.14 -12.86
C ILE A 138 -17.83 -28.54 -13.45
N LYS A 139 -16.67 -29.20 -13.58
CA LYS A 139 -16.59 -30.64 -13.94
C LYS A 139 -17.41 -31.48 -12.99
N LYS A 140 -17.27 -31.25 -11.70
CA LYS A 140 -18.02 -31.95 -10.65
C LYS A 140 -19.52 -31.65 -10.75
N TYR A 141 -19.92 -30.40 -10.97
CA TYR A 141 -21.33 -30.06 -11.17
C TYR A 141 -21.94 -30.78 -12.39
N ILE A 142 -21.26 -30.71 -13.56
CA ILE A 142 -21.73 -31.34 -14.79
C ILE A 142 -21.83 -32.87 -14.65
N SER A 143 -20.92 -33.50 -13.90
CA SER A 143 -20.96 -34.96 -13.70
C SER A 143 -22.22 -35.42 -12.96
N PHE A 144 -22.75 -34.60 -12.05
CA PHE A 144 -23.99 -34.86 -11.32
C PHE A 144 -25.28 -34.60 -12.10
N LEU A 145 -25.22 -33.91 -13.25
CA LEU A 145 -26.42 -33.66 -14.07
C LEU A 145 -27.00 -34.97 -14.60
N ASN A 146 -28.31 -35.14 -14.54
CA ASN A 146 -28.99 -36.32 -15.09
C ASN A 146 -29.28 -36.14 -16.60
N VAL A 147 -28.21 -36.09 -17.39
CA VAL A 147 -28.25 -35.94 -18.86
C VAL A 147 -27.30 -36.93 -19.52
N GLU A 148 -27.47 -37.17 -20.82
CA GLU A 148 -26.62 -38.08 -21.59
C GLU A 148 -25.14 -37.68 -21.54
N SER A 149 -24.26 -38.68 -21.65
CA SER A 149 -22.81 -38.49 -21.61
C SER A 149 -22.28 -37.59 -22.74
N THR A 150 -22.92 -37.64 -23.91
CA THR A 150 -22.67 -36.78 -25.07
C THR A 150 -22.89 -35.31 -24.71
N ILE A 151 -24.04 -34.99 -24.08
CA ILE A 151 -24.38 -33.64 -23.62
C ILE A 151 -23.37 -33.15 -22.57
N LYS A 152 -22.98 -34.00 -21.60
CA LYS A 152 -21.97 -33.63 -20.60
C LYS A 152 -20.63 -33.27 -21.24
N ARG A 153 -20.21 -34.03 -22.25
CA ARG A 153 -18.96 -33.78 -22.98
C ARG A 153 -19.01 -32.48 -23.75
N ASP A 154 -20.12 -32.19 -24.40
CA ASP A 154 -20.30 -30.96 -25.18
C ASP A 154 -20.35 -29.73 -24.25
N LEU A 155 -21.05 -29.82 -23.11
CA LEU A 155 -21.03 -28.77 -22.07
C LEU A 155 -19.61 -28.47 -21.59
N MET A 156 -18.81 -29.51 -21.31
CA MET A 156 -17.41 -29.35 -20.92
C MET A 156 -16.57 -28.72 -22.03
N TYR A 157 -16.76 -29.14 -23.28
CA TYR A 157 -16.04 -28.60 -24.42
C TYR A 157 -16.30 -27.10 -24.57
N TYR A 158 -17.57 -26.68 -24.61
CA TYR A 158 -17.94 -25.26 -24.75
C TYR A 158 -17.47 -24.42 -23.56
N TYR A 159 -17.54 -24.96 -22.34
CA TYR A 159 -17.04 -24.29 -21.13
C TYR A 159 -15.51 -24.06 -21.17
N GLN A 160 -14.76 -24.95 -21.80
CA GLN A 160 -13.30 -24.82 -21.91
C GLN A 160 -12.84 -23.81 -22.97
N ILE A 161 -13.69 -23.42 -23.93
CA ILE A 161 -13.30 -22.52 -25.02
C ILE A 161 -12.77 -21.17 -24.49
N PRO A 162 -13.46 -20.45 -23.57
CA PRO A 162 -12.95 -19.20 -23.02
C PRO A 162 -11.59 -19.35 -22.34
N TRP A 163 -11.39 -20.44 -21.59
CA TRP A 163 -10.12 -20.68 -20.89
C TRP A 163 -8.93 -20.88 -21.83
N LYS A 164 -9.16 -21.37 -23.05
CA LYS A 164 -8.11 -21.48 -24.09
C LYS A 164 -7.74 -20.13 -24.72
N MET A 165 -8.62 -19.13 -24.58
CA MET A 165 -8.42 -17.78 -25.10
C MET A 165 -7.80 -16.84 -24.06
N VAL A 166 -7.91 -17.17 -22.77
CA VAL A 166 -7.33 -16.38 -21.67
C VAL A 166 -5.86 -16.77 -21.50
N ASP A 167 -4.94 -15.83 -21.78
CA ASP A 167 -3.52 -15.95 -21.41
C ASP A 167 -3.36 -15.75 -19.90
N SER A 168 -3.49 -16.85 -19.15
CA SER A 168 -3.54 -16.87 -17.69
C SER A 168 -2.20 -16.52 -17.03
N GLY A 169 -1.07 -16.66 -17.75
CA GLY A 169 0.26 -16.30 -17.27
C GLY A 169 0.47 -14.80 -16.99
N ARG A 170 -0.48 -13.94 -17.38
CA ARG A 170 -0.40 -12.48 -17.16
C ARG A 170 -1.29 -11.97 -16.02
N VAL A 171 -2.21 -12.77 -15.50
CA VAL A 171 -3.18 -12.33 -14.49
C VAL A 171 -2.57 -12.44 -13.10
N LYS A 172 -2.39 -11.30 -12.43
CA LYS A 172 -1.89 -11.24 -11.04
C LYS A 172 -3.02 -10.82 -10.11
N LEU A 173 -3.48 -11.77 -9.28
CA LEU A 173 -4.51 -11.56 -8.25
C LEU A 173 -4.00 -10.84 -7.01
N GLY A 174 -2.67 -10.81 -6.80
CA GLY A 174 -2.07 -10.06 -5.71
C GLY A 174 -2.30 -8.56 -5.84
N LEU A 175 -2.84 -8.00 -4.77
CA LEU A 175 -2.98 -6.58 -4.46
C LEU A 175 -1.98 -6.20 -3.36
N ASP A 176 -2.11 -4.98 -2.84
CA ASP A 176 -1.15 -4.43 -1.89
C ASP A 176 -1.25 -5.07 -0.51
N LEU A 177 -2.43 -5.53 -0.09
CA LEU A 177 -2.65 -6.14 1.22
C LEU A 177 -3.76 -7.21 1.15
N HIS A 178 -3.54 -8.33 1.82
CA HIS A 178 -4.52 -9.41 1.97
C HIS A 178 -4.56 -9.85 3.44
N PHE A 179 -5.77 -9.93 4.00
CA PHE A 179 -5.96 -10.40 5.37
C PHE A 179 -7.31 -11.10 5.56
N SER A 180 -7.39 -11.95 6.58
CA SER A 180 -8.65 -12.53 7.07
C SER A 180 -9.07 -11.88 8.38
N GLN A 181 -10.37 -11.64 8.52
CA GLN A 181 -10.95 -11.21 9.79
C GLN A 181 -12.41 -11.63 9.87
N ALA A 182 -12.85 -12.13 11.04
CA ALA A 182 -14.23 -12.53 11.31
C ALA A 182 -14.86 -13.45 10.23
N GLY A 183 -14.06 -14.33 9.63
CA GLY A 183 -14.51 -15.29 8.61
C GLY A 183 -14.64 -14.73 7.19
N PHE A 184 -14.22 -13.49 6.94
CA PHE A 184 -14.10 -12.88 5.62
C PHE A 184 -12.63 -12.75 5.19
N HIS A 185 -12.39 -12.73 3.89
CA HIS A 185 -11.11 -12.45 3.27
C HIS A 185 -11.16 -11.07 2.61
N TYR A 186 -10.22 -10.20 2.97
CA TYR A 186 -10.15 -8.83 2.49
C TYR A 186 -8.95 -8.67 1.56
N ASN A 187 -9.22 -8.26 0.34
CA ASN A 187 -8.23 -8.03 -0.72
C ASN A 187 -8.18 -6.53 -0.99
N CYS A 188 -7.12 -5.89 -0.53
CA CYS A 188 -7.02 -4.45 -0.45
C CYS A 188 -5.98 -3.88 -1.41
N ASP A 189 -6.35 -2.81 -2.10
CA ASP A 189 -5.46 -2.03 -2.96
C ASP A 189 -5.43 -0.58 -2.46
N PHE A 190 -4.25 0.04 -2.53
CA PHE A 190 -4.02 1.40 -2.06
C PHE A 190 -3.71 2.32 -3.24
N LYS A 191 -4.37 3.48 -3.26
CA LYS A 191 -4.11 4.53 -4.25
C LYS A 191 -3.94 5.87 -3.57
N SER A 192 -2.89 6.60 -3.95
CA SER A 192 -2.77 8.00 -3.55
C SER A 192 -3.90 8.84 -4.16
N GLY A 193 -4.34 8.50 -5.38
CA GLY A 193 -5.45 9.13 -6.07
C GLY A 193 -5.49 8.70 -7.54
N PHE A 194 -6.58 9.05 -8.23
CA PHE A 194 -6.83 8.71 -9.63
C PHE A 194 -6.67 9.92 -10.54
N SER A 195 -5.78 9.80 -11.52
CA SER A 195 -5.47 10.84 -12.52
C SER A 195 -5.67 10.32 -13.95
N SER A 196 -5.38 11.14 -14.96
CA SER A 196 -5.69 10.84 -16.38
C SER A 196 -4.99 9.59 -16.94
N ASN A 197 -3.98 9.05 -16.26
CA ASN A 197 -3.20 7.90 -16.73
C ASN A 197 -3.55 6.56 -16.03
N GLU A 198 -4.78 6.40 -15.53
CA GLU A 198 -5.19 5.22 -14.73
C GLU A 198 -5.97 4.15 -15.51
N LYS A 199 -6.20 4.30 -16.83
CA LYS A 199 -7.05 3.38 -17.61
C LYS A 199 -6.63 1.92 -17.48
N GLY A 200 -5.35 1.62 -17.72
CA GLY A 200 -4.84 0.25 -17.68
C GLY A 200 -4.93 -0.37 -16.29
N ASN A 201 -4.59 0.40 -15.26
CA ASN A 201 -4.68 -0.01 -13.86
C ASN A 201 -6.14 -0.24 -13.43
N THR A 202 -7.06 0.63 -13.83
CA THR A 202 -8.50 0.50 -13.57
C THR A 202 -9.07 -0.78 -14.18
N ASN A 203 -8.75 -1.08 -15.44
CA ASN A 203 -9.19 -2.30 -16.09
C ASN A 203 -8.64 -3.55 -15.38
N ARG A 204 -7.38 -3.51 -14.93
CA ARG A 204 -6.79 -4.60 -14.14
C ARG A 204 -7.55 -4.79 -12.82
N LEU A 205 -7.82 -3.71 -12.08
CA LEU A 205 -8.54 -3.77 -10.80
C LEU A 205 -9.96 -4.32 -10.95
N LEU A 206 -10.69 -3.93 -12.00
CA LEU A 206 -12.01 -4.49 -12.31
C LEU A 206 -11.94 -6.00 -12.58
N MET A 207 -10.96 -6.44 -13.37
CA MET A 207 -10.76 -7.85 -13.67
C MET A 207 -10.45 -8.66 -12.41
N VAL A 208 -9.51 -8.19 -11.58
CA VAL A 208 -9.14 -8.86 -10.33
C VAL A 208 -10.34 -8.99 -9.39
N ALA A 209 -11.08 -7.89 -9.19
CA ALA A 209 -12.26 -7.90 -8.32
C ALA A 209 -13.37 -8.81 -8.82
N THR A 210 -13.58 -8.87 -10.13
CA THR A 210 -14.53 -9.81 -10.76
C THR A 210 -14.15 -11.25 -10.45
N ILE A 211 -12.86 -11.61 -10.55
CA ILE A 211 -12.39 -12.97 -10.26
C ILE A 211 -12.65 -13.33 -8.79
N TYR A 212 -12.24 -12.49 -7.84
CA TYR A 212 -12.47 -12.75 -6.41
C TYR A 212 -13.96 -12.89 -6.08
N HIS A 213 -14.82 -12.06 -6.68
CA HIS A 213 -16.27 -12.17 -6.49
C HIS A 213 -16.82 -13.54 -6.91
N PHE A 214 -16.26 -14.15 -7.96
CA PHE A 214 -16.65 -15.49 -8.42
C PHE A 214 -16.05 -16.62 -7.60
N ILE A 215 -14.92 -16.41 -6.90
CA ILE A 215 -14.33 -17.41 -6.01
C ILE A 215 -15.26 -17.65 -4.81
N SER A 216 -15.68 -16.58 -4.13
CA SER A 216 -16.53 -16.70 -2.95
C SER A 216 -17.15 -15.35 -2.57
N HIS A 217 -18.37 -15.38 -2.07
CA HIS A 217 -19.02 -14.21 -1.46
C HIS A 217 -18.34 -13.72 -0.17
N LYS A 218 -17.40 -14.52 0.38
CA LYS A 218 -16.57 -14.13 1.53
C LYS A 218 -15.37 -13.29 1.14
N GLU A 219 -15.05 -13.20 -0.15
CA GLU A 219 -14.02 -12.29 -0.67
C GLU A 219 -14.57 -10.86 -0.73
N LYS A 220 -13.87 -9.93 -0.09
CA LYS A 220 -14.22 -8.51 -0.03
C LYS A 220 -13.09 -7.70 -0.65
N MET A 221 -13.44 -6.87 -1.62
CA MET A 221 -12.47 -6.00 -2.30
C MET A 221 -12.55 -4.60 -1.70
N ILE A 222 -11.43 -4.12 -1.15
CA ILE A 222 -11.37 -2.82 -0.49
C ILE A 222 -10.37 -1.92 -1.22
N LEU A 223 -10.79 -0.72 -1.60
CA LEU A 223 -9.91 0.28 -2.19
C LEU A 223 -9.73 1.44 -1.22
N PHE A 224 -8.52 1.60 -0.71
CA PHE A 224 -8.14 2.74 0.12
C PHE A 224 -7.56 3.85 -0.75
N VAL A 225 -8.17 5.03 -0.72
CA VAL A 225 -7.74 6.19 -1.50
C VAL A 225 -7.34 7.34 -0.58
N ARG A 226 -6.11 7.83 -0.68
CA ARG A 226 -5.63 8.95 0.15
C ARG A 226 -6.39 10.25 -0.14
N GLN A 227 -6.54 10.58 -1.42
CA GLN A 227 -7.23 11.80 -1.83
C GLN A 227 -8.73 11.73 -1.57
N ALA A 228 -9.33 12.88 -1.24
CA ALA A 228 -10.77 13.01 -1.13
C ALA A 228 -11.45 12.67 -2.46
N GLU A 229 -12.63 12.04 -2.41
CA GLU A 229 -13.33 11.56 -3.61
C GLU A 229 -13.49 12.65 -4.69
N LYS A 230 -13.83 13.88 -4.29
CA LYS A 230 -13.99 15.04 -5.20
C LYS A 230 -12.74 15.45 -5.98
N GLN A 231 -11.55 14.98 -5.57
CA GLN A 231 -10.28 15.27 -6.24
C GLN A 231 -9.90 14.17 -7.25
N ASN A 232 -10.64 13.07 -7.26
CA ASN A 232 -10.42 11.93 -8.15
C ASN A 232 -11.28 12.05 -9.41
N ASN A 233 -10.92 11.31 -10.45
CA ASN A 233 -11.60 11.35 -11.74
C ASN A 233 -12.56 10.17 -11.95
N HIS A 234 -13.09 10.06 -13.18
CA HIS A 234 -14.06 9.04 -13.58
C HIS A 234 -13.60 7.59 -13.38
N TYR A 235 -12.29 7.31 -13.33
CA TYR A 235 -11.79 5.95 -13.11
C TYR A 235 -12.14 5.43 -11.71
N LEU A 236 -12.04 6.27 -10.68
CA LEU A 236 -12.49 5.92 -9.33
C LEU A 236 -13.99 5.63 -9.33
N GLN A 237 -14.77 6.47 -10.01
CA GLN A 237 -16.22 6.31 -10.11
C GLN A 237 -16.60 5.02 -10.83
N THR A 238 -15.83 4.59 -11.85
CA THR A 238 -16.02 3.28 -12.49
C THR A 238 -15.81 2.13 -11.50
N LEU A 239 -14.76 2.17 -10.67
CA LEU A 239 -14.50 1.13 -9.67
C LEU A 239 -15.59 1.10 -8.60
N LYS A 240 -15.97 2.27 -8.06
CA LYS A 240 -17.01 2.41 -7.04
C LYS A 240 -18.38 1.93 -7.54
N ASN A 241 -18.75 2.28 -8.77
CA ASN A 241 -20.04 1.91 -9.36
C ASN A 241 -20.06 0.48 -9.94
N SER A 242 -18.95 -0.27 -9.87
CA SER A 242 -18.88 -1.64 -10.37
C SER A 242 -19.58 -2.67 -9.48
N ASN A 243 -19.94 -2.28 -8.24
CA ASN A 243 -20.43 -3.15 -7.16
C ASN A 243 -19.44 -4.22 -6.69
N TYR A 244 -18.21 -4.26 -7.23
CA TYR A 244 -17.18 -5.19 -6.77
C TYR A 244 -16.28 -4.61 -5.68
N TRP A 245 -16.08 -3.29 -5.66
CA TRP A 245 -15.19 -2.60 -4.73
C TRP A 245 -15.95 -1.79 -3.69
N GLU A 246 -15.56 -1.96 -2.42
CA GLU A 246 -15.85 -0.99 -1.37
C GLU A 246 -14.73 0.05 -1.36
N VAL A 247 -15.07 1.31 -1.63
CA VAL A 247 -14.10 2.40 -1.81
C VAL A 247 -14.18 3.35 -0.64
N TYR A 248 -13.04 3.62 0.00
CA TYR A 248 -12.93 4.53 1.15
C TYR A 248 -11.89 5.61 0.85
N CYS A 249 -12.30 6.88 0.89
CA CYS A 249 -11.45 8.02 0.53
C CYS A 249 -11.08 8.89 1.75
N ALA A 250 -9.86 9.40 1.79
CA ALA A 250 -9.37 10.31 2.84
C ALA A 250 -9.69 9.80 4.26
N ASP A 251 -10.46 10.56 5.06
CA ASP A 251 -10.80 10.21 6.44
C ASP A 251 -11.59 8.89 6.56
N GLU A 252 -12.37 8.52 5.54
CA GLU A 252 -13.06 7.24 5.50
C GLU A 252 -12.06 6.08 5.41
N ALA A 253 -10.94 6.27 4.69
CA ALA A 253 -9.89 5.26 4.60
C ALA A 253 -9.28 5.00 5.98
N TYR A 254 -8.94 6.05 6.73
CA TYR A 254 -8.40 5.92 8.08
C TYR A 254 -9.40 5.34 9.07
N THR A 255 -10.68 5.75 8.97
CA THR A 255 -11.78 5.18 9.77
C THR A 255 -11.86 3.68 9.54
N LYS A 256 -11.79 3.26 8.27
CA LYS A 256 -11.87 1.85 7.92
C LYS A 256 -10.63 1.06 8.34
N ILE A 257 -9.44 1.65 8.27
CA ILE A 257 -8.22 1.07 8.84
C ILE A 257 -8.37 0.88 10.36
N PHE A 258 -8.92 1.86 11.07
CA PHE A 258 -9.18 1.76 12.50
C PHE A 258 -10.20 0.66 12.83
N GLU A 259 -11.26 0.53 12.03
CA GLU A 259 -12.24 -0.56 12.18
C GLU A 259 -11.57 -1.94 12.12
N PHE A 260 -10.70 -2.17 11.14
CA PHE A 260 -10.01 -3.46 10.97
C PHE A 260 -8.91 -3.69 12.01
N THR A 261 -8.06 -2.69 12.25
CA THR A 261 -6.81 -2.87 13.01
C THR A 261 -6.95 -2.53 14.49
N GLY A 262 -7.95 -1.72 14.86
CA GLY A 262 -8.11 -1.20 16.23
C GLY A 262 -7.15 -0.07 16.60
N PHE A 263 -6.31 0.41 15.68
CA PHE A 263 -5.42 1.54 15.90
C PHE A 263 -5.87 2.79 15.14
N ASP A 264 -6.06 3.90 15.85
CA ASP A 264 -6.53 5.16 15.26
C ASP A 264 -5.38 5.94 14.60
N LEU A 265 -5.12 5.60 13.34
CA LEU A 265 -4.02 6.18 12.57
C LEU A 265 -4.25 7.67 12.27
N ARG A 266 -5.51 8.11 12.07
CA ARG A 266 -5.85 9.53 11.86
C ARG A 266 -5.47 10.34 13.08
N LYS A 267 -5.90 9.90 14.26
CA LYS A 267 -5.56 10.57 15.53
C LYS A 267 -4.05 10.57 15.76
N TRP A 268 -3.35 9.48 15.45
CA TRP A 268 -1.89 9.44 15.57
C TRP A 268 -1.23 10.49 14.67
N LEU A 269 -1.65 10.61 13.41
CA LEU A 269 -1.14 11.62 12.47
C LEU A 269 -1.41 13.04 12.97
N ASP A 270 -2.62 13.33 13.45
CA ASP A 270 -2.99 14.66 13.97
C ASP A 270 -2.15 15.10 15.17
N MET A 271 -1.73 14.14 15.99
CA MET A 271 -0.93 14.41 17.19
C MET A 271 0.57 14.46 16.94
N ASN A 272 1.06 13.78 15.90
CA ASN A 272 2.50 13.51 15.74
C ASN A 272 3.09 14.03 14.43
N ALA A 273 2.32 14.07 13.33
CA ALA A 273 2.81 14.34 11.99
C ALA A 273 2.61 15.80 11.57
N PHE A 274 3.48 16.68 12.08
CA PHE A 274 3.46 18.11 11.79
C PHE A 274 4.36 18.41 10.60
N TRP A 275 4.00 17.88 9.42
CA TRP A 275 4.87 17.84 8.23
C TRP A 275 5.59 19.16 7.92
N GLU A 276 4.86 20.28 7.88
CA GLU A 276 5.46 21.56 7.55
C GLU A 276 6.47 21.97 8.62
N GLN A 277 6.16 21.81 9.91
CA GLN A 277 7.05 22.13 11.02
C GLN A 277 8.25 21.18 11.12
N ASP A 278 8.04 19.92 10.77
CA ASP A 278 9.00 18.84 10.97
C ASP A 278 10.04 18.77 9.84
N ILE A 279 9.76 19.29 8.63
CA ILE A 279 10.75 19.43 7.55
C ILE A 279 11.69 20.63 7.76
N SER A 280 12.88 20.56 7.16
CA SER A 280 13.89 21.61 7.15
C SER A 280 13.40 22.89 6.47
N ASP A 281 13.93 24.04 6.89
CA ASP A 281 13.54 25.34 6.33
C ASP A 281 13.85 25.43 4.82
N GLU A 282 14.98 24.86 4.38
CA GLU A 282 15.34 24.82 2.96
C GLU A 282 14.30 24.03 2.15
N PHE A 283 13.91 22.85 2.65
CA PHE A 283 12.93 22.03 1.96
C PHE A 283 11.54 22.65 1.98
N ARG A 284 11.11 23.22 3.13
CA ARG A 284 9.86 23.96 3.25
C ARG A 284 9.78 25.12 2.25
N ASN A 285 10.86 25.89 2.14
CA ASN A 285 10.95 26.99 1.18
C ASN A 285 10.85 26.50 -0.27
N HIS A 286 11.48 25.38 -0.62
CA HIS A 286 11.33 24.77 -1.94
C HIS A 286 9.87 24.35 -2.21
N LEU A 287 9.24 23.66 -1.26
CA LEU A 287 7.86 23.20 -1.43
C LEU A 287 6.87 24.35 -1.52
N SER A 288 7.03 25.39 -0.70
CA SER A 288 6.18 26.59 -0.72
C SER A 288 6.27 27.32 -2.06
N LYS A 289 7.49 27.58 -2.55
CA LYS A 289 7.72 28.28 -3.84
C LYS A 289 7.14 27.54 -5.04
N ASN A 290 7.00 26.22 -4.96
CA ASN A 290 6.52 25.37 -6.06
C ASN A 290 5.09 24.87 -5.84
N ASP A 291 4.35 25.39 -4.85
CA ASP A 291 2.98 24.98 -4.52
C ASP A 291 2.85 23.46 -4.28
N LEU A 292 3.82 22.89 -3.56
CA LEU A 292 3.92 21.46 -3.28
C LEU A 292 3.47 21.09 -1.86
N LEU A 293 3.35 22.04 -0.93
CA LEU A 293 2.93 21.77 0.46
C LEU A 293 1.58 21.05 0.53
N LYS A 294 0.66 21.35 -0.40
CA LYS A 294 -0.66 20.70 -0.51
C LYS A 294 -0.62 19.18 -0.68
N TYR A 295 0.52 18.59 -1.07
CA TYR A 295 0.64 17.13 -1.18
C TYR A 295 0.94 16.46 0.16
N LEU A 296 1.43 17.19 1.16
CA LEU A 296 1.74 16.66 2.50
C LEU A 296 0.50 16.40 3.37
N THR A 297 -0.70 16.60 2.83
CA THR A 297 -1.95 16.25 3.51
C THR A 297 -2.10 14.73 3.54
N TRP A 298 -1.86 14.15 4.71
CA TRP A 298 -2.17 12.76 5.04
C TRP A 298 -3.37 12.77 5.96
#